data_AF-A0A7H4MWH9-F1
#
_entry.id   AF-A0A7H4MWH9-F1
#
_cell.length_a   1.000
_cell.length_b   1.000
_cell.length_c   1.000
_cell.angle_alpha   90.00
_cell.angle_beta   90.00
_cell.angle_gamma   90.00
#
_symmetry.space_group_name_H-M   'P 1'
#
loop_
_entity.id
_entity.type
_entity.pdbx_description
1 polymer ?
#
loop_
_entity_poly.entity_id
_entity_poly.type
_entity_poly.pdbx_seq_one_letter_code
_entity_poly.pdbx_strand_id
1 'polypeptide(L)' 'MFALVLFICYLDGGCEDIVVDVYDNERQCTTAMDDQRIRHGGCFPVEDFID' A
#
# COMPACT_ATOMS: atom_id res chain seq x y z
N MET A 1 7.06 2.94 -11.00
CA MET A 1 6.90 1.91 -9.96
C MET A 1 5.85 2.41 -8.96
N PHE A 2 5.05 1.51 -8.39
CA PHE A 2 3.98 1.80 -7.44
C PHE A 2 4.11 0.93 -6.20
N ALA A 3 4.00 1.52 -5.01
CA ALA A 3 3.98 0.83 -3.74
C ALA A 3 2.53 0.53 -3.32
N LEU A 4 2.27 -0.71 -2.91
CA LEU A 4 1.05 -1.08 -2.20
C LEU A 4 1.24 -0.77 -0.73
N VAL A 5 0.45 0.16 -0.21
CA VAL A 5 0.55 0.65 1.17
C VAL A 5 -0.70 0.27 1.93
N LEU A 6 -0.52 -0.31 3.12
CA LEU A 6 -1.58 -0.69 4.04
C LEU A 6 -1.66 0.32 5.18
N PHE A 7 -2.86 0.80 5.45
CA PHE A 7 -3.17 1.73 6.54
C PHE A 7 -3.67 0.92 7.74
N ILE A 8 -2.85 0.81 8.79
CA ILE A 8 -3.22 0.11 10.02
C ILE A 8 -3.36 1.13 11.13
N CYS A 9 -4.50 1.12 11.82
CA CYS A 9 -4.67 1.83 13.08
C CYS A 9 -4.80 0.81 14.21
N TYR A 10 -3.88 0.89 15.17
CA TYR A 10 -3.83 0.07 16.36
C TYR A 10 -4.80 0.60 17.43
N LEU A 11 -5.17 -0.27 18.38
CA LEU A 11 -6.14 0.05 19.43
C LEU A 11 -5.63 1.08 20.45
N ASP A 12 -4.32 1.28 20.52
CA ASP A 12 -3.65 2.30 21.35
C ASP A 12 -3.64 3.70 20.71
N GLY A 13 -4.20 3.82 19.50
CA GLY A 13 -4.35 5.09 18.78
C GLY A 13 -3.21 5.44 17.83
N GLY A 14 -2.22 4.56 17.66
CA GLY A 14 -1.22 4.71 16.61
C GLY A 14 -1.79 4.30 15.24
N CYS A 15 -1.64 5.14 14.22
CA CYS A 15 -1.84 4.73 12.83
C CYS A 15 -0.48 4.68 12.13
N GLU A 16 -0.27 3.66 11.31
CA GLU A 16 0.97 3.39 10.60
C GLU A 16 0.65 3.02 9.15
N ASP A 17 1.50 3.52 8.26
CA ASP A 17 1.45 3.25 6.84
C ASP A 17 2.54 2.23 6.53
N ILE A 18 2.16 1.02 6.12
CA ILE A 18 3.09 -0.09 5.90
C ILE A 18 3.18 -0.39 4.41
N VAL A 19 4.39 -0.35 3.84
CA VAL A 19 4.63 -0.81 2.46
C VAL A 19 4.59 -2.34 2.43
N VAL A 20 3.60 -2.88 1.71
CA VAL A 20 3.41 -4.32 1.52
C VAL A 20 4.34 -4.85 0.42
N ASP A 21 4.33 -4.19 -0.73
CA ASP A 21 5.14 -4.59 -1.90
C ASP A 21 5.23 -3.45 -2.93
N VAL A 22 6.14 -3.58 -3.90
CA VAL A 22 6.37 -2.62 -4.99
C VAL A 22 6.19 -3.29 -6.34
N TYR A 23 5.44 -2.64 -7.23
CA TYR A 23 5.10 -3.11 -8.56
C TYR A 23 5.60 -2.14 -9.64
N ASP A 24 5.80 -2.63 -10.86
CA ASP A 24 6.29 -1.77 -11.95
C ASP A 24 5.26 -0.71 -12.37
N ASN A 25 3.98 -1.08 -12.35
CA ASN A 25 2.85 -0.23 -12.75
C ASN A 25 1.65 -0.32 -11.80
N GLU A 26 0.80 0.71 -11.83
CA GLU A 26 -0.39 0.86 -10.97
C GLU A 26 -1.40 -0.28 -11.14
N ARG A 27 -1.55 -0.80 -12.36
CA ARG A 27 -2.51 -1.88 -12.66
C ARG A 27 -2.14 -3.18 -11.95
N GLN A 28 -0.84 -3.51 -11.92
CA GLN A 28 -0.35 -4.65 -11.15
C GLN A 28 -0.62 -4.47 -9.65
N CYS A 29 -0.31 -3.29 -9.11
CA CYS A 29 -0.55 -2.99 -7.70
C CYS A 29 -2.03 -3.10 -7.31
N THR A 30 -2.94 -2.50 -8.10
CA THR A 30 -4.39 -2.54 -7.82
C THR A 30 -4.98 -3.94 -7.95
N THR A 31 -4.46 -4.75 -8.88
CA THR A 31 -4.84 -6.17 -9.00
C THR A 31 -4.39 -6.95 -7.77
N ALA A 32 -3.13 -6.75 -7.34
CA ALA A 32 -2.59 -7.39 -6.15
C ALA A 32 -3.31 -6.95 -4.86
N MET A 33 -3.75 -5.69 -4.78
CA MET A 33 -4.55 -5.16 -3.67
C MET A 33 -5.90 -5.88 -3.57
N ASP A 34 -6.58 -6.11 -4.70
CA ASP A 34 -7.84 -6.84 -4.75
C ASP A 34 -7.64 -8.34 -4.41
N ASP A 35 -6.62 -8.97 -5.00
CA ASP A 35 -6.28 -10.38 -4.77
C ASP A 35 -5.97 -10.66 -3.29
N GLN A 36 -5.25 -9.76 -2.63
CA GLN A 36 -4.93 -9.84 -1.20
C GLN A 36 -6.08 -9.36 -0.30
N ARG A 37 -7.18 -8.89 -0.89
CA ARG A 37 -8.37 -8.34 -0.21
C ARG A 37 -8.04 -7.20 0.75
N ILE A 38 -7.07 -6.38 0.38
CA ILE A 38 -6.68 -5.20 1.14
C ILE A 38 -7.74 -4.11 0.92
N ARG A 39 -8.51 -3.82 1.97
CA ARG A 39 -9.58 -2.80 1.94
C ARG A 39 -9.14 -1.45 2.48
N HIS A 40 -8.14 -1.45 3.35
CA HIS A 40 -7.59 -0.26 3.99
C HIS A 40 -6.17 -0.05 3.50
N GLY A 41 -6.03 0.20 2.20
CA GLY A 41 -4.75 0.41 1.55
C GLY A 41 -4.90 1.17 0.26
N GLY A 42 -3.78 1.46 -0.38
CA GLY A 42 -3.73 2.16 -1.65
C GLY A 42 -2.46 1.87 -2.43
N CYS A 43 -2.52 2.16 -3.73
CA CYS A 43 -1.38 2.10 -4.63
C CYS A 43 -0.88 3.51 -4.90
N PHE A 44 0.38 3.76 -4.57
CA PHE A 44 0.96 5.09 -4.70
C PHE A 44 2.28 5.07 -5.47
N PRO A 45 2.66 6.15 -6.17
CA PRO A 45 3.97 6.26 -6.79
C PRO A 45 5.09 6.03 -5.76
N VAL A 46 6.09 5.21 -6.09
CA VAL A 46 7.20 4.91 -5.17
C VAL A 46 7.98 6.15 -4.75
N GLU A 47 8.07 7.16 -5.62
CA GLU A 47 8.73 8.44 -5.33
C GLU A 47 8.07 9.20 -4.17
N ASP A 48 6.83 8.87 -3.80
CA ASP A 48 6.14 9.45 -2.64
C ASP A 48 6.45 8.72 -1.32
N PHE A 49 7.13 7.55 -1.37
CA PHE A 49 7.34 6.65 -0.22
C PHE A 49 8.80 6.27 0.04
N ILE A 50 9.70 6.43 -0.93
CA ILE A 50 11.11 6.09 -0.82
C ILE A 50 11.94 7.29 -1.30
N ASP A 51 12.76 7.85 -0.40
CA ASP A 51 13.77 8.88 -0.67
C ASP A 51 15.04 8.24 -1.28
#